data_AF-A0A0F8WGQ7-F1
#
_entry.id   AF-A0A0F8WGQ7-F1
#
_cell.length_a   1.000
_cell.length_b   1.000
_cell.length_c   1.000
_cell.angle_alpha   90.00
_cell.angle_beta   90.00
_cell.angle_gamma   90.00
#
_symmetry.space_group_name_H-M   'P 1'
#
loop_
_entity.id
_entity.type
_entity.pdbx_description
1 polymer ?
#
loop_
_entity_poly.entity_id
_entity_poly.type
_entity_poly.pdbx_seq_one_letter_code
_entity_poly.pdbx_strand_id
1 'polypeptide(L)'
;AVRRMAKRTRLRQRERQRQTADYLRRNPYCEAHKSVGETVIAMQAHHIKSVGAGGGSIAWLDKGGMLRVGPVSSGAQPGPACYNKNGKKVTVTDSHVYRGFIRAENFVGGEFPLNADASKTVLAELGKECGMSMEDLAEAVIKITTNNMMQAVRVVSTERGNDPRNYTIVAFGGAGPLHAVELADELGISQVLVPRHAGLLSAYGLLVADIIRDYVQTDVRSIGTLTQSDINNALKKLIERAFHEFNNYGYKKEEIVFLPSVELRYQGQAFELEIPIDIDISVEELTRLFHETHQMRYGHSTIGEPVEIVNYRLQAKVIHRKENLVFEEKNNCDDSVFKKNVYIDGQWKSC
;
A
#
# COMPACT_ATOMS: atom_id res chain seq x y z
N ALA A 1 -30.61 -24.02 -31.19
CA ALA A 1 -29.26 -23.41 -31.18
C ALA A 1 -29.26 -21.99 -30.58
N VAL A 2 -30.06 -21.06 -31.10
CA VAL A 2 -30.12 -19.63 -30.72
C VAL A 2 -30.29 -19.38 -29.21
N ARG A 3 -31.22 -20.09 -28.53
CA ARG A 3 -31.42 -19.97 -27.07
C ARG A 3 -30.23 -20.41 -26.21
N ARG A 4 -29.41 -21.37 -26.68
CA ARG A 4 -28.18 -21.81 -25.97
C ARG A 4 -27.05 -20.79 -26.15
N MET A 5 -26.99 -20.14 -27.31
CA MET A 5 -26.01 -19.08 -27.61
C MET A 5 -26.27 -17.85 -26.74
N ALA A 6 -27.52 -17.35 -26.71
CA ALA A 6 -27.91 -16.21 -25.87
C ALA A 6 -27.69 -16.45 -24.36
N LYS A 7 -27.86 -17.69 -23.88
CA LYS A 7 -27.62 -18.07 -22.48
C LYS A 7 -26.12 -18.08 -22.14
N ARG A 8 -25.24 -18.49 -23.07
CA ARG A 8 -23.78 -18.41 -22.93
C ARG A 8 -23.28 -16.97 -22.97
N THR A 9 -23.83 -16.12 -23.85
CA THR A 9 -23.47 -14.70 -23.92
C THR A 9 -23.84 -13.98 -22.63
N ARG A 10 -25.05 -14.21 -22.08
CA ARG A 10 -25.46 -13.63 -20.78
C ARG A 10 -24.64 -14.13 -19.60
N LEU A 11 -24.19 -15.39 -19.61
CA LEU A 11 -23.30 -15.92 -18.57
C LEU A 11 -21.92 -15.26 -18.62
N ARG A 12 -21.33 -15.13 -19.82
CA ARG A 12 -20.08 -14.40 -20.03
C ARG A 12 -20.20 -12.92 -19.64
N GLN A 13 -21.32 -12.28 -19.95
CA GLN A 13 -21.58 -10.88 -19.59
C GLN A 13 -21.71 -10.70 -18.07
N ARG A 14 -22.33 -11.66 -17.36
CA ARG A 14 -22.39 -11.68 -15.89
C ARG A 14 -21.04 -12.00 -15.24
N GLU A 15 -20.25 -12.90 -15.82
CA GLU A 15 -18.89 -13.18 -15.38
C GLU A 15 -17.97 -11.98 -15.61
N ARG A 16 -18.13 -11.25 -16.72
CA ARG A 16 -17.43 -9.98 -17.00
C ARG A 16 -17.84 -8.88 -16.04
N GLN A 17 -19.14 -8.65 -15.83
CA GLN A 17 -19.58 -7.67 -14.83
C GLN A 17 -19.09 -8.04 -13.43
N ARG A 18 -19.05 -9.34 -13.08
CA ARG A 18 -18.41 -9.79 -11.83
C ARG A 18 -16.91 -9.57 -11.83
N GLN A 19 -16.20 -9.84 -12.92
CA GLN A 19 -14.75 -9.62 -13.02
C GLN A 19 -14.39 -8.14 -13.02
N THR A 20 -15.16 -7.26 -13.65
CA THR A 20 -14.97 -5.81 -13.63
C THR A 20 -15.33 -5.23 -12.27
N ALA A 21 -16.42 -5.70 -11.64
CA ALA A 21 -16.78 -5.30 -10.27
C ALA A 21 -15.80 -5.86 -9.23
N ASP A 22 -15.30 -7.08 -9.39
CA ASP A 22 -14.21 -7.65 -8.58
C ASP A 22 -12.90 -6.93 -8.88
N TYR A 23 -12.61 -6.54 -10.11
CA TYR A 23 -11.41 -5.77 -10.46
C TYR A 23 -11.45 -4.42 -9.76
N LEU A 24 -12.56 -3.67 -9.84
CA LEU A 24 -12.71 -2.40 -9.13
C LEU A 24 -12.76 -2.53 -7.59
N ARG A 25 -13.24 -3.67 -7.05
CA ARG A 25 -13.26 -3.94 -5.60
C ARG A 25 -11.95 -4.52 -5.05
N ARG A 26 -11.17 -5.23 -5.86
CA ARG A 26 -9.96 -5.97 -5.44
C ARG A 26 -8.67 -5.29 -5.88
N ASN A 27 -8.70 -4.35 -6.82
CA ASN A 27 -7.50 -3.58 -7.12
C ASN A 27 -7.29 -2.55 -6.00
N PRO A 28 -6.10 -2.49 -5.38
CA PRO A 28 -5.72 -1.35 -4.57
C PRO A 28 -5.94 -0.09 -5.41
N TYR A 29 -6.44 0.99 -4.82
CA TYR A 29 -6.61 2.26 -5.53
C TYR A 29 -5.32 2.62 -6.28
N CYS A 30 -5.37 2.52 -7.60
CA CYS A 30 -4.30 2.95 -8.49
C CYS A 30 -4.60 4.38 -8.94
N GLU A 31 -3.60 5.24 -8.87
CA GLU A 31 -3.69 6.61 -9.36
C GLU A 31 -2.99 6.71 -10.71
N ALA A 32 -3.61 7.41 -11.66
CA ALA A 32 -3.04 7.65 -12.99
C ALA A 32 -1.79 8.56 -12.95
N HIS A 33 -1.66 9.34 -11.87
CA HIS A 33 -0.53 10.22 -11.62
C HIS A 33 0.00 9.97 -10.22
N LYS A 34 1.32 9.89 -10.09
CA LYS A 34 2.00 9.81 -8.80
C LYS A 34 3.05 10.91 -8.73
N SER A 35 3.26 11.49 -7.56
CA SER A 35 4.40 12.36 -7.30
C SER A 35 5.58 11.54 -6.76
N VAL A 36 6.76 11.70 -7.35
CA VAL A 36 8.04 11.23 -6.77
C VAL A 36 8.85 12.47 -6.42
N GLY A 37 8.97 12.76 -5.14
CA GLY A 37 9.43 14.09 -4.69
C GLY A 37 8.44 15.16 -5.12
N GLU A 38 8.92 16.22 -5.78
CA GLU A 38 8.10 17.31 -6.32
C GLU A 38 7.64 17.08 -7.77
N THR A 39 8.08 15.99 -8.40
CA THR A 39 7.79 15.71 -9.81
C THR A 39 6.59 14.81 -9.96
N VAL A 40 5.60 15.25 -10.74
CA VAL A 40 4.46 14.41 -11.14
C VAL A 40 4.89 13.51 -12.30
N ILE A 41 4.69 12.20 -12.15
CA ILE A 41 4.92 11.20 -13.18
C ILE A 41 3.58 10.59 -13.63
N ALA A 42 3.42 10.48 -14.95
CA ALA A 42 2.27 9.84 -15.58
C ALA A 42 2.48 8.32 -15.65
N MET A 43 2.51 7.69 -14.47
CA MET A 43 2.61 6.24 -14.32
C MET A 43 1.57 5.77 -13.34
N GLN A 44 0.83 4.72 -13.72
CA GLN A 44 -0.07 4.05 -12.80
C GLN A 44 0.72 3.47 -11.63
N ALA A 45 0.32 3.84 -10.42
CA ALA A 45 0.97 3.34 -9.22
C ALA A 45 -0.06 3.12 -8.12
N HIS A 46 0.24 2.16 -7.24
CA HIS A 46 -0.52 2.01 -6.01
C HIS A 46 -0.43 3.28 -5.17
N HIS A 47 -1.60 3.72 -4.69
CA HIS A 47 -1.70 4.87 -3.82
C HIS A 47 -1.10 4.54 -2.44
N ILE A 48 0.09 5.09 -2.19
CA ILE A 48 0.81 4.93 -0.94
C ILE A 48 1.14 6.33 -0.44
N LYS A 49 0.68 6.66 0.75
CA LYS A 49 1.08 7.87 1.46
C LYS A 49 2.13 7.51 2.51
N SER A 50 3.30 8.10 2.39
CA SER A 50 4.38 7.95 3.37
C SER A 50 4.29 9.02 4.45
N VAL A 51 4.63 8.65 5.68
CA VAL A 51 4.59 9.51 6.86
C VAL A 51 5.93 9.42 7.57
N GLY A 52 6.49 10.57 7.95
CA GLY A 52 7.74 10.66 8.71
C GLY A 52 7.60 10.29 10.20
N ALA A 53 6.92 9.18 10.50
CA ALA A 53 6.65 8.71 11.85
C ALA A 53 7.08 7.23 11.96
N GLY A 54 8.32 6.99 12.36
CA GLY A 54 8.86 5.65 12.54
C GLY A 54 9.76 5.56 13.78
N GLY A 55 10.32 4.38 14.06
CA GLY A 55 11.13 4.15 15.27
C GLY A 55 12.32 5.11 15.42
N GLY A 56 12.94 5.52 14.31
CA GLY A 56 14.05 6.47 14.32
C GLY A 56 13.64 7.96 14.34
N SER A 57 12.34 8.29 14.30
CA SER A 57 11.91 9.69 14.33
C SER A 57 12.41 10.37 15.61
N ILE A 58 13.06 11.52 15.46
CA ILE A 58 13.72 12.24 16.54
C ILE A 58 12.72 13.15 17.25
N ALA A 59 12.75 13.16 18.58
CA ALA A 59 12.06 14.15 19.41
C ALA A 59 12.93 15.39 19.63
N TRP A 60 12.35 16.58 19.53
CA TRP A 60 13.05 17.86 19.65
C TRP A 60 12.09 18.99 20.05
N LEU A 61 12.63 20.06 20.65
CA LEU A 61 11.88 21.29 20.93
C LEU A 61 11.97 22.27 19.77
N ASP A 62 10.83 22.77 19.30
CA ASP A 62 10.83 23.86 18.33
C ASP A 62 11.20 25.21 18.96
N LYS A 63 11.36 26.24 18.11
CA LYS A 63 11.73 27.59 18.57
C LYS A 63 10.73 28.20 19.56
N GLY A 64 9.50 27.69 19.59
CA GLY A 64 8.45 28.11 20.52
C GLY A 64 8.41 27.29 21.80
N GLY A 65 9.33 26.33 22.00
CA GLY A 65 9.36 25.45 23.15
C GLY A 65 8.35 24.31 23.11
N MET A 66 7.75 24.02 21.94
CA MET A 66 6.81 22.92 21.79
C MET A 66 7.55 21.63 21.38
N LEU A 67 7.23 20.53 22.05
CA LEU A 67 7.76 19.21 21.72
C LEU A 67 7.23 18.72 20.36
N ARG A 68 8.16 18.33 19.49
CA ARG A 68 7.91 17.78 18.15
C ARG A 68 8.59 16.43 18.02
N VAL A 69 8.02 15.56 17.17
CA VAL A 69 8.63 14.28 16.79
C VAL A 69 8.63 14.13 15.28
N GLY A 70 9.80 13.86 14.70
CA GLY A 70 9.99 13.89 13.26
C GLY A 70 9.96 15.32 12.68
N PRO A 71 9.95 15.48 11.34
CA PRO A 71 10.06 14.43 10.33
C PRO A 71 11.50 13.87 10.21
N VAL A 72 12.47 14.52 10.84
CA VAL A 72 13.88 14.10 10.84
C VAL A 72 14.02 12.78 11.61
N SER A 73 14.77 11.85 11.03
CA SER A 73 15.02 10.52 11.58
C SER A 73 16.50 10.31 11.85
N SER A 74 16.83 9.53 12.88
CA SER A 74 18.18 9.06 13.20
C SER A 74 18.65 7.91 12.28
N GLY A 75 17.75 7.38 11.44
CA GLY A 75 18.02 6.20 10.61
C GLY A 75 18.49 5.00 11.44
N ALA A 76 19.35 4.17 10.85
CA ALA A 76 20.02 3.06 11.54
C ALA A 76 21.41 3.42 12.08
N GLN A 77 22.03 4.48 11.56
CA GLN A 77 23.31 5.02 11.99
C GLN A 77 23.28 6.55 11.85
N PRO A 78 23.44 7.32 12.94
CA PRO A 78 23.80 6.89 14.29
C PRO A 78 22.68 6.12 15.03
N GLY A 79 21.44 6.17 14.52
CA GLY A 79 20.31 5.42 15.07
C GLY A 79 19.80 5.93 16.42
N PRO A 80 18.78 5.26 16.98
CA PRO A 80 18.35 5.42 18.37
C PRO A 80 19.53 5.31 19.36
N ALA A 81 19.45 6.03 20.48
CA ALA A 81 20.49 5.96 21.50
C ALA A 81 20.67 4.53 22.04
N CYS A 82 19.57 3.80 22.18
CA CYS A 82 19.56 2.39 22.60
C CYS A 82 20.29 1.44 21.65
N TYR A 83 20.61 1.84 20.41
CA TYR A 83 21.37 1.00 19.48
C TYR A 83 22.88 1.02 19.76
N ASN A 84 23.34 1.87 20.68
CA ASN A 84 24.75 2.02 21.05
C ASN A 84 25.68 2.31 19.83
N LYS A 85 25.16 3.04 18.83
CA LYS A 85 25.86 3.45 17.59
C LYS A 85 26.14 4.95 17.56
N ASN A 86 26.41 5.54 18.73
CA ASN A 86 26.60 6.98 18.92
C ASN A 86 25.35 7.86 18.67
N GLY A 87 24.15 7.28 18.75
CA GLY A 87 22.90 8.04 18.82
C GLY A 87 22.83 8.88 20.10
N LYS A 88 22.49 10.17 19.98
CA LYS A 88 22.47 11.15 21.09
C LYS A 88 21.15 11.91 21.22
N LYS A 89 20.16 11.58 20.40
CA LYS A 89 18.87 12.26 20.41
C LYS A 89 17.80 11.25 20.80
N VAL A 90 16.78 11.71 21.54
CA VAL A 90 15.61 10.89 21.86
C VAL A 90 14.91 10.49 20.57
N THR A 91 14.62 9.20 20.43
CA THR A 91 13.81 8.66 19.33
C THR A 91 12.56 7.95 19.82
N VAL A 92 11.67 7.61 18.89
CA VAL A 92 10.49 6.78 19.18
C VAL A 92 10.90 5.41 19.74
N THR A 93 11.94 4.78 19.19
CA THR A 93 12.46 3.51 19.70
C THR A 93 13.01 3.66 21.12
N ASP A 94 13.76 4.74 21.42
CA ASP A 94 14.24 4.99 22.79
C ASP A 94 13.08 5.11 23.79
N SER A 95 12.00 5.76 23.37
CA SER A 95 10.79 5.93 24.20
C SER A 95 10.09 4.59 24.45
N HIS A 96 9.98 3.73 23.44
CA HIS A 96 9.42 2.38 23.60
C HIS A 96 10.30 1.45 24.46
N VAL A 97 11.63 1.55 24.33
CA VAL A 97 12.57 0.82 25.20
C VAL A 97 12.41 1.28 26.65
N TYR A 98 12.37 2.59 26.89
CA TYR A 98 12.19 3.15 28.22
C TYR A 98 10.84 2.74 28.83
N ARG A 99 9.73 2.85 28.07
CA ARG A 99 8.38 2.45 28.51
C ARG A 99 8.20 0.94 28.68
N GLY A 100 9.20 0.12 28.36
CA GLY A 100 9.16 -1.34 28.53
C GLY A 100 8.48 -2.13 27.41
N PHE A 101 7.99 -1.49 26.35
CA PHE A 101 7.33 -2.14 25.20
C PHE A 101 8.31 -2.92 24.32
N ILE A 102 9.58 -2.52 24.31
CA ILE A 102 10.66 -3.28 23.66
C ILE A 102 11.49 -4.00 24.72
N ARG A 103 11.65 -5.32 24.54
CA ARG A 103 12.55 -6.15 25.34
C ARG A 103 13.99 -5.89 24.89
N ALA A 104 14.68 -5.02 25.61
CA ALA A 104 16.05 -4.61 25.28
C ALA A 104 17.01 -5.82 25.15
N GLU A 105 16.86 -6.79 26.03
CA GLU A 105 17.63 -8.02 26.12
C GLU A 105 17.31 -9.05 25.02
N ASN A 106 16.12 -8.99 24.41
CA ASN A 106 15.65 -9.96 23.42
C ASN A 106 15.36 -9.32 22.05
N PHE A 107 15.90 -8.13 21.80
CA PHE A 107 15.70 -7.46 20.52
C PHE A 107 16.43 -8.22 19.41
N VAL A 108 15.74 -8.47 18.30
CA VAL A 108 16.18 -9.37 17.21
C VAL A 108 16.60 -10.75 17.77
N GLY A 109 15.76 -11.33 18.64
CA GLY A 109 16.04 -12.64 19.25
C GLY A 109 17.27 -12.68 20.16
N GLY A 110 17.74 -11.51 20.62
CA GLY A 110 18.93 -11.38 21.47
C GLY A 110 20.24 -11.14 20.69
N GLU A 111 20.22 -11.18 19.35
CA GLU A 111 21.41 -10.92 18.52
C GLU A 111 21.83 -9.44 18.56
N PHE A 112 20.90 -8.54 18.89
CA PHE A 112 21.16 -7.11 18.95
C PHE A 112 20.65 -6.53 20.28
N PRO A 113 21.37 -6.73 21.40
CA PRO A 113 20.95 -6.23 22.69
C PRO A 113 20.93 -4.70 22.70
N LEU A 114 19.86 -4.12 23.24
CA LEU A 114 19.69 -2.67 23.34
C LEU A 114 20.21 -2.13 24.66
N ASN A 115 20.81 -0.94 24.61
CA ASN A 115 21.24 -0.21 25.80
C ASN A 115 20.09 0.66 26.34
N ALA A 116 19.31 0.13 27.27
CA ALA A 116 18.20 0.86 27.89
C ALA A 116 18.66 2.09 28.69
N ASP A 117 19.86 2.06 29.27
CA ASP A 117 20.41 3.19 30.02
C ASP A 117 20.79 4.35 29.09
N ALA A 118 21.21 4.08 27.85
CA ALA A 118 21.41 5.11 26.84
C ALA A 118 20.11 5.87 26.54
N SER A 119 18.96 5.18 26.45
CA SER A 119 17.65 5.83 26.30
C SER A 119 17.31 6.70 27.51
N LYS A 120 17.57 6.23 28.73
CA LYS A 120 17.35 7.02 29.95
C LYS A 120 18.16 8.31 29.94
N THR A 121 19.44 8.24 29.54
CA THR A 121 20.32 9.42 29.47
C THR A 121 19.76 10.48 28.53
N VAL A 122 19.42 10.12 27.29
CA VAL A 122 18.89 11.10 26.32
C VAL A 122 17.51 11.63 26.71
N LEU A 123 16.66 10.80 27.33
CA LEU A 123 15.36 11.22 27.85
C LEU A 123 15.51 12.18 29.04
N ALA A 124 16.46 11.94 29.94
CA ALA A 124 16.73 12.82 31.07
C ALA A 124 17.26 14.19 30.61
N GLU A 125 18.12 14.22 29.58
CA GLU A 125 18.64 15.45 28.99
C GLU A 125 17.51 16.28 28.36
N LEU A 126 16.74 15.70 27.44
CA LEU A 126 15.62 16.41 26.81
C LEU A 126 14.50 16.73 27.81
N GLY A 127 14.24 15.86 28.78
CA GLY A 127 13.23 16.08 29.82
C GLY A 127 13.53 17.33 30.66
N LYS A 128 14.80 17.58 30.98
CA LYS A 128 15.23 18.81 31.66
C LYS A 128 14.97 20.05 30.81
N GLU A 129 15.20 19.99 29.50
CA GLU A 129 14.93 21.11 28.59
C GLU A 129 13.43 21.39 28.45
N CYS A 130 12.61 20.33 28.41
CA CYS A 130 11.15 20.43 28.29
C CYS A 130 10.43 20.73 29.63
N GLY A 131 11.10 20.58 30.77
CA GLY A 131 10.45 20.60 32.08
C GLY A 131 9.53 19.39 32.34
N MET A 132 9.85 18.23 31.77
CA MET A 132 9.07 16.98 31.88
C MET A 132 9.87 15.88 32.58
N SER A 133 9.18 14.98 33.28
CA SER A 133 9.77 13.72 33.72
C SER A 133 10.17 12.85 32.50
N MET A 134 11.05 11.86 32.69
CA MET A 134 11.40 10.93 31.60
C MET A 134 10.18 10.12 31.17
N GLU A 135 9.37 9.72 32.14
CA GLU A 135 8.13 8.99 31.97
C GLU A 135 7.13 9.75 31.09
N ASP A 136 6.84 11.00 31.45
CA ASP A 136 5.91 11.85 30.70
C ASP A 136 6.45 12.18 29.32
N LEU A 137 7.76 12.43 29.20
CA LEU A 137 8.41 12.70 27.92
C LEU A 137 8.30 11.49 26.99
N ALA A 138 8.64 10.29 27.47
CA ALA A 138 8.59 9.08 26.66
C ALA A 138 7.15 8.78 26.20
N GLU A 139 6.15 8.95 27.07
CA GLU A 139 4.74 8.81 26.69
C GLU A 139 4.30 9.88 25.69
N ALA A 140 4.69 11.15 25.90
CA ALA A 140 4.38 12.24 24.99
C ALA A 140 4.96 12.02 23.59
N VAL A 141 6.19 11.50 23.48
CA VAL A 141 6.81 11.14 22.20
C VAL A 141 5.97 10.12 21.44
N ILE A 142 5.47 9.09 22.13
CA ILE A 142 4.60 8.09 21.51
C ILE A 142 3.25 8.70 21.11
N LYS A 143 2.60 9.47 21.98
CA LYS A 143 1.33 10.15 21.67
C LYS A 143 1.44 11.07 20.46
N ILE A 144 2.51 11.88 20.36
CA ILE A 144 2.77 12.75 19.21
C ILE A 144 2.99 11.91 17.94
N THR A 145 3.72 10.81 18.05
CA THR A 145 3.98 9.90 16.92
C THR A 145 2.70 9.24 16.43
N THR A 146 1.88 8.70 17.33
CA THR A 146 0.57 8.11 17.02
C THR A 146 -0.36 9.15 16.38
N ASN A 147 -0.39 10.39 16.89
CA ASN A 147 -1.13 11.49 16.28
C ASN A 147 -0.68 11.81 14.85
N ASN A 148 0.63 11.84 14.58
CA ASN A 148 1.16 12.05 13.24
C ASN A 148 0.75 10.91 12.28
N MET A 149 0.76 9.66 12.75
CA MET A 149 0.27 8.51 11.98
C MET A 149 -1.24 8.63 11.69
N MET A 150 -2.03 9.04 12.69
CA MET A 150 -3.47 9.23 12.56
C MET A 150 -3.85 10.24 11.47
N GLN A 151 -3.16 11.39 11.43
CA GLN A 151 -3.39 12.40 10.40
C GLN A 151 -3.21 11.83 8.99
N ALA A 152 -2.19 11.01 8.79
CA ALA A 152 -1.97 10.39 7.50
C ALA A 152 -3.02 9.34 7.14
N VAL A 153 -3.51 8.57 8.11
CA VAL A 153 -4.62 7.64 7.87
C VAL A 153 -5.87 8.42 7.45
N ARG A 154 -6.18 9.55 8.10
CA ARG A 154 -7.33 10.41 7.74
C ARG A 154 -7.25 10.92 6.30
N VAL A 155 -6.07 11.32 5.84
CA VAL A 155 -5.82 11.78 4.45
C VAL A 155 -6.12 10.68 3.42
N VAL A 156 -5.78 9.42 3.73
CA VAL A 156 -6.01 8.30 2.79
C VAL A 156 -7.39 7.66 2.91
N SER A 157 -8.18 8.01 3.94
CA SER A 157 -9.49 7.42 4.24
C SER A 157 -10.60 8.47 4.22
N THR A 158 -10.81 9.19 5.33
CA THR A 158 -11.93 10.11 5.55
C THR A 158 -11.96 11.25 4.53
N GLU A 159 -10.80 11.83 4.21
CA GLU A 159 -10.71 12.90 3.19
C GLU A 159 -11.11 12.42 1.79
N ARG A 160 -11.18 11.11 1.57
CA ARG A 160 -11.63 10.47 0.34
C ARG A 160 -13.05 9.89 0.43
N GLY A 161 -13.79 10.23 1.48
CA GLY A 161 -15.16 9.77 1.71
C GLY A 161 -15.25 8.33 2.24
N ASN A 162 -14.14 7.73 2.69
CA ASN A 162 -14.13 6.40 3.31
C ASN A 162 -14.13 6.51 4.83
N ASP A 163 -15.07 5.82 5.48
CA ASP A 163 -15.13 5.74 6.94
C ASP A 163 -14.13 4.70 7.47
N PRO A 164 -13.08 5.10 8.23
CA PRO A 164 -12.04 4.19 8.73
C PRO A 164 -12.60 3.03 9.56
N ARG A 165 -13.72 3.23 10.25
CA ARG A 165 -14.34 2.26 11.16
C ARG A 165 -14.79 0.97 10.45
N ASN A 166 -14.97 1.03 9.12
CA ASN A 166 -15.35 -0.10 8.30
C ASN A 166 -14.16 -0.96 7.83
N TYR A 167 -12.94 -0.66 8.30
CA TYR A 167 -11.71 -1.33 7.87
C TYR A 167 -11.01 -2.04 9.03
N THR A 168 -10.15 -3.00 8.69
CA THR A 168 -9.18 -3.62 9.60
C THR A 168 -7.81 -2.98 9.38
N ILE A 169 -7.13 -2.58 10.45
CA ILE A 169 -5.71 -2.18 10.36
C ILE A 169 -4.85 -3.42 10.20
N VAL A 170 -4.07 -3.50 9.13
CA VAL A 170 -3.00 -4.51 8.99
C VAL A 170 -1.69 -3.88 9.45
N ALA A 171 -1.22 -4.23 10.63
CA ALA A 171 -0.02 -3.66 11.23
C ALA A 171 1.21 -4.52 10.93
N PHE A 172 2.13 -3.98 10.15
CA PHE A 172 3.36 -4.66 9.74
C PHE A 172 4.59 -3.76 9.82
N GLY A 173 5.76 -4.31 9.49
CA GLY A 173 7.06 -3.71 9.78
C GLY A 173 7.48 -3.94 11.23
N GLY A 174 8.70 -3.52 11.56
CA GLY A 174 9.27 -3.76 12.89
C GLY A 174 8.57 -3.01 14.03
N ALA A 175 8.05 -1.80 13.76
CA ALA A 175 7.41 -0.95 14.76
C ALA A 175 5.89 -0.81 14.59
N GLY A 176 5.31 -1.31 13.49
CA GLY A 176 3.87 -1.15 13.22
C GLY A 176 2.98 -1.66 14.35
N PRO A 177 3.18 -2.91 14.82
CA PRO A 177 2.38 -3.46 15.93
C PRO A 177 2.47 -2.67 17.24
N LEU A 178 3.57 -1.94 17.48
CA LEU A 178 3.76 -1.15 18.71
C LEU A 178 2.80 0.06 18.81
N HIS A 179 2.27 0.53 17.68
CA HIS A 179 1.36 1.68 17.62
C HIS A 179 -0.06 1.29 17.19
N ALA A 180 -0.27 0.03 16.79
CA ALA A 180 -1.46 -0.37 16.05
C ALA A 180 -2.75 -0.24 16.88
N VAL A 181 -2.70 -0.59 18.16
CA VAL A 181 -3.87 -0.53 19.06
C VAL A 181 -4.24 0.92 19.38
N GLU A 182 -3.26 1.74 19.79
CA GLU A 182 -3.48 3.17 20.04
C GLU A 182 -4.05 3.87 18.80
N LEU A 183 -3.51 3.56 17.61
CA LEU A 183 -4.00 4.11 16.34
C LEU A 183 -5.43 3.62 16.02
N ALA A 184 -5.75 2.36 16.31
CA ALA A 184 -7.07 1.79 16.08
C ALA A 184 -8.12 2.46 16.97
N ASP A 185 -7.82 2.62 18.26
CA ASP A 185 -8.71 3.25 19.23
C ASP A 185 -9.03 4.70 18.83
N GLU A 186 -8.02 5.49 18.46
CA GLU A 186 -8.18 6.88 18.02
C GLU A 186 -8.99 7.03 16.72
N LEU A 187 -8.98 6.00 15.86
CA LEU A 187 -9.72 5.98 14.61
C LEU A 187 -11.09 5.29 14.73
N GLY A 188 -11.43 4.75 15.90
CA GLY A 188 -12.64 3.95 16.13
C GLY A 188 -12.66 2.62 15.36
N ILE A 189 -11.49 2.08 15.03
CA ILE A 189 -11.33 0.82 14.30
C ILE A 189 -11.36 -0.34 15.30
N SER A 190 -12.30 -1.26 15.12
CA SER A 190 -12.52 -2.37 16.06
C SER A 190 -11.62 -3.59 15.82
N GLN A 191 -10.81 -3.60 14.76
CA GLN A 191 -10.02 -4.77 14.39
C GLN A 191 -8.61 -4.39 13.92
N VAL A 192 -7.62 -5.04 14.55
CA VAL A 192 -6.21 -5.00 14.16
C VAL A 192 -5.75 -6.41 13.80
N LEU A 193 -5.17 -6.57 12.62
CA LEU A 193 -4.51 -7.77 12.16
C LEU A 193 -2.99 -7.56 12.23
N VAL A 194 -2.32 -8.31 13.10
CA VAL A 194 -0.85 -8.38 13.15
C VAL A 194 -0.40 -9.70 12.52
N PRO A 195 0.25 -9.68 11.34
CA PRO A 195 0.80 -10.89 10.76
C PRO A 195 1.89 -11.48 11.66
N ARG A 196 1.96 -12.81 11.78
CA ARG A 196 2.97 -13.53 12.59
C ARG A 196 4.39 -13.03 12.37
N HIS A 197 4.74 -12.76 11.11
CA HIS A 197 6.03 -12.20 10.71
C HIS A 197 5.87 -10.76 10.23
N ALA A 198 5.24 -9.91 11.04
CA ALA A 198 4.99 -8.49 10.73
C ALA A 198 6.22 -7.76 10.17
N GLY A 199 7.41 -7.99 10.78
CA GLY A 199 8.67 -7.39 10.34
C GLY A 199 9.15 -7.81 8.94
N LEU A 200 8.64 -8.93 8.39
CA LEU A 200 9.04 -9.49 7.10
C LEU A 200 7.97 -9.36 6.01
N LEU A 201 6.84 -8.70 6.29
CA LEU A 201 5.69 -8.72 5.38
C LEU A 201 6.02 -8.17 3.98
N SER A 202 6.87 -7.15 3.87
CA SER A 202 7.29 -6.61 2.57
C SER A 202 8.13 -7.60 1.76
N ALA A 203 9.04 -8.33 2.43
CA ALA A 203 9.83 -9.37 1.79
C ALA A 203 8.95 -10.55 1.38
N TYR A 204 8.00 -10.94 2.24
CA TYR A 204 6.99 -11.93 1.91
C TYR A 204 6.17 -11.52 0.69
N GLY A 205 5.74 -10.26 0.62
CA GLY A 205 5.02 -9.70 -0.52
C GLY A 205 5.77 -9.88 -1.84
N LEU A 206 7.10 -9.67 -1.83
CA LEU A 206 7.96 -9.91 -3.00
C LEU A 206 8.01 -11.39 -3.40
N LEU A 207 8.06 -12.30 -2.43
CA LEU A 207 8.10 -13.74 -2.69
C LEU A 207 6.79 -14.28 -3.29
N VAL A 208 5.64 -13.72 -2.91
CA VAL A 208 4.32 -14.16 -3.38
C VAL A 208 3.77 -13.36 -4.56
N ALA A 209 4.49 -12.32 -4.98
CA ALA A 209 4.08 -11.47 -6.08
C ALA A 209 4.11 -12.25 -7.39
N ASP A 210 3.04 -12.11 -8.16
CA ASP A 210 3.02 -12.56 -9.54
C ASP A 210 3.96 -11.67 -10.38
N ILE A 211 4.52 -12.22 -11.44
CA ILE A 211 5.32 -11.41 -12.37
C ILE A 211 4.36 -10.72 -13.31
N ILE A 212 4.28 -9.39 -13.21
CA ILE A 212 3.37 -8.56 -13.99
C ILE A 212 4.19 -7.53 -14.76
N ARG A 213 3.86 -7.33 -16.03
CA ARG A 213 4.39 -6.25 -16.87
C ARG A 213 3.24 -5.58 -17.61
N ASP A 214 3.22 -4.25 -17.55
CA ASP A 214 2.28 -3.43 -18.29
C ASP A 214 2.95 -2.87 -19.55
N TYR A 215 2.28 -3.03 -20.68
CA TYR A 215 2.69 -2.52 -21.97
C TYR A 215 1.65 -1.50 -22.44
N VAL A 216 2.13 -0.36 -22.96
CA VAL A 216 1.28 0.72 -23.45
C VAL A 216 1.76 1.12 -24.84
N GLN A 217 0.82 1.30 -25.76
CA GLN A 217 1.04 1.90 -27.07
C GLN A 217 0.03 3.02 -27.27
N THR A 218 0.53 4.26 -27.32
CA THR A 218 -0.29 5.44 -27.62
C THR A 218 -0.60 5.52 -29.11
N ASP A 219 -1.87 5.75 -29.42
CA ASP A 219 -2.37 5.93 -30.78
C ASP A 219 -3.72 6.66 -30.69
N VAL A 220 -3.68 7.98 -30.84
CA VAL A 220 -4.85 8.84 -30.67
C VAL A 220 -5.67 8.86 -31.95
N ARG A 221 -6.81 8.17 -31.96
CA ARG A 221 -7.69 8.08 -33.13
C ARG A 221 -9.16 8.11 -32.73
N SER A 222 -9.99 8.72 -33.58
CA SER A 222 -11.44 8.65 -33.43
C SER A 222 -11.90 7.20 -33.61
N ILE A 223 -12.72 6.71 -32.69
CA ILE A 223 -13.22 5.32 -32.72
C ILE A 223 -14.00 5.03 -34.01
N GLY A 224 -14.68 6.04 -34.56
CA GLY A 224 -15.43 5.92 -35.82
C GLY A 224 -14.55 5.73 -37.07
N THR A 225 -13.24 5.94 -36.95
CA THR A 225 -12.26 5.69 -38.03
C THR A 225 -11.55 4.35 -37.90
N LEU A 226 -11.75 3.64 -36.79
CA LEU A 226 -11.10 2.36 -36.53
C LEU A 226 -11.92 1.22 -37.13
N THR A 227 -11.20 0.19 -37.56
CA THR A 227 -11.77 -1.14 -37.80
C THR A 227 -11.41 -2.07 -36.65
N GLN A 228 -12.14 -3.17 -36.52
CA GLN A 228 -11.77 -4.27 -35.62
C GLN A 228 -10.34 -4.78 -35.89
N SER A 229 -9.91 -4.77 -37.16
CA SER A 229 -8.55 -5.15 -37.56
C SER A 229 -7.49 -4.21 -36.99
N ASP A 230 -7.76 -2.90 -36.93
CA ASP A 230 -6.84 -1.93 -36.33
C ASP A 230 -6.55 -2.23 -34.86
N ILE A 231 -7.62 -2.48 -34.08
CA ILE A 231 -7.54 -2.82 -32.66
C ILE A 231 -6.76 -4.13 -32.48
N ASN A 232 -7.13 -5.15 -33.24
CA ASN A 232 -6.48 -6.46 -33.18
C ASN A 232 -5.00 -6.40 -33.54
N ASN A 233 -4.62 -5.61 -34.54
CA ASN A 233 -3.22 -5.43 -34.93
C ASN A 233 -2.41 -4.70 -33.85
N ALA A 234 -2.99 -3.69 -33.19
CA ALA A 234 -2.35 -3.01 -32.07
C ALA A 234 -2.12 -3.96 -30.89
N LEU A 235 -3.15 -4.73 -30.50
CA LEU A 235 -3.04 -5.73 -29.44
C LEU A 235 -2.04 -6.84 -29.78
N LYS A 236 -2.03 -7.32 -31.03
CA LYS A 236 -1.10 -8.36 -31.48
C LYS A 236 0.35 -7.90 -31.31
N LYS A 237 0.68 -6.67 -31.68
CA LYS A 237 2.02 -6.09 -31.48
C LYS A 237 2.43 -6.07 -30.00
N LEU A 238 1.51 -5.67 -29.12
CA LEU A 238 1.75 -5.68 -27.67
C LEU A 238 1.96 -7.10 -27.14
N ILE A 239 1.14 -8.07 -27.57
CA ILE A 239 1.24 -9.47 -27.17
C ILE A 239 2.56 -10.10 -27.65
N GLU A 240 2.96 -9.84 -28.89
CA GLU A 240 4.23 -10.33 -29.44
C GLU A 240 5.42 -9.75 -28.69
N ARG A 241 5.41 -8.46 -28.39
CA ARG A 241 6.43 -7.80 -27.56
C ARG A 241 6.49 -8.41 -26.16
N ALA A 242 5.34 -8.53 -25.49
CA ALA A 242 5.26 -9.12 -24.17
C ALA A 242 5.77 -10.57 -24.16
N PHE A 243 5.33 -11.39 -25.11
CA PHE A 243 5.79 -12.76 -25.22
C PHE A 243 7.29 -12.85 -25.45
N HIS A 244 7.86 -12.00 -26.32
CA HIS A 244 9.31 -11.98 -26.54
C HIS A 244 10.09 -11.68 -25.25
N GLU A 245 9.67 -10.69 -24.47
CA GLU A 245 10.31 -10.35 -23.20
C GLU A 245 10.18 -11.47 -22.16
N PHE A 246 8.99 -12.06 -21.99
CA PHE A 246 8.79 -13.16 -21.04
C PHE A 246 9.50 -14.45 -21.46
N ASN A 247 9.60 -14.72 -22.76
CA ASN A 247 10.36 -15.85 -23.29
C ASN A 247 11.86 -15.69 -23.00
N ASN A 248 12.39 -14.47 -22.99
CA ASN A 248 13.76 -14.19 -22.53
C ASN A 248 13.96 -14.47 -21.03
N TYR A 249 12.88 -14.49 -20.24
CA TYR A 249 12.88 -14.95 -18.85
C TYR A 249 12.61 -16.46 -18.69
N GLY A 250 12.45 -17.19 -19.80
CA GLY A 250 12.25 -18.64 -19.83
C GLY A 250 10.79 -19.10 -19.75
N TYR A 251 9.81 -18.20 -19.84
CA TYR A 251 8.39 -18.57 -19.80
C TYR A 251 7.83 -18.91 -21.18
N LYS A 252 7.02 -19.97 -21.25
CA LYS A 252 6.26 -20.33 -22.45
C LYS A 252 4.98 -19.51 -22.55
N LYS A 253 4.41 -19.44 -23.76
CA LYS A 253 3.24 -18.61 -24.03
C LYS A 253 2.02 -19.03 -23.22
N GLU A 254 1.87 -20.33 -22.96
CA GLU A 254 0.74 -20.91 -22.23
C GLU A 254 0.81 -20.62 -20.72
N GLU A 255 1.98 -20.20 -20.22
CA GLU A 255 2.21 -19.82 -18.82
C GLU A 255 1.88 -18.34 -18.56
N ILE A 256 1.65 -17.57 -19.62
CA ILE A 256 1.42 -16.12 -19.57
C ILE A 256 -0.07 -15.83 -19.77
N VAL A 257 -0.66 -15.12 -18.82
CA VAL A 257 -2.02 -14.57 -18.92
C VAL A 257 -1.92 -13.16 -19.50
N PHE A 258 -2.60 -12.94 -20.63
CA PHE A 258 -2.69 -11.65 -21.30
C PHE A 258 -4.03 -11.00 -20.99
N LEU A 259 -3.99 -9.79 -20.43
CA LEU A 259 -5.16 -9.00 -20.04
C LEU A 259 -5.14 -7.66 -20.81
N PRO A 260 -5.77 -7.59 -21.99
CA PRO A 260 -5.79 -6.37 -22.79
C PRO A 260 -6.83 -5.36 -22.29
N SER A 261 -6.51 -4.08 -22.41
CA SER A 261 -7.41 -2.96 -22.15
C SER A 261 -7.13 -1.82 -23.12
N VAL A 262 -8.05 -0.86 -23.21
CA VAL A 262 -7.86 0.37 -23.98
C VAL A 262 -8.31 1.57 -23.17
N GLU A 263 -7.62 2.69 -23.32
CA GLU A 263 -7.99 3.97 -22.74
C GLU A 263 -8.74 4.82 -23.75
N LEU A 264 -9.95 5.21 -23.39
CA LEU A 264 -10.89 5.95 -24.23
C LEU A 264 -11.33 7.22 -23.54
N ARG A 265 -11.66 8.26 -24.31
CA ARG A 265 -12.25 9.50 -23.80
C ARG A 265 -13.19 10.11 -24.83
N TYR A 266 -14.11 10.96 -24.39
CA TYR A 266 -14.79 11.86 -25.32
C TYR A 266 -13.79 12.85 -25.92
N GLN A 267 -14.01 13.26 -27.16
CA GLN A 267 -13.17 14.27 -27.79
C GLN A 267 -13.25 15.58 -26.98
N GLY A 268 -12.08 16.17 -26.66
CA GLY A 268 -11.98 17.35 -25.82
C GLY A 268 -12.04 17.09 -24.30
N GLN A 269 -12.28 15.85 -23.88
CA GLN A 269 -12.19 15.46 -22.47
C GLN A 269 -10.72 15.38 -22.01
N ALA A 270 -10.46 15.81 -20.77
CA ALA A 270 -9.11 15.90 -20.22
C ALA A 270 -8.56 14.59 -19.63
N PHE A 271 -9.41 13.58 -19.44
CA PHE A 271 -9.05 12.32 -18.76
C PHE A 271 -9.63 11.12 -19.48
N GLU A 272 -8.89 10.02 -19.41
CA GLU A 272 -9.22 8.75 -20.03
C GLU A 272 -9.95 7.80 -19.07
N LEU A 273 -10.71 6.87 -19.64
CA LEU A 273 -11.26 5.70 -18.99
C LEU A 273 -10.62 4.44 -19.56
N GLU A 274 -10.00 3.64 -18.69
CA GLU A 274 -9.47 2.33 -19.06
C GLU A 274 -10.61 1.29 -19.09
N ILE A 275 -10.74 0.60 -20.22
CA ILE A 275 -11.75 -0.43 -20.46
C ILE A 275 -11.05 -1.76 -20.74
N PRO A 276 -11.22 -2.78 -19.88
CA PRO A 276 -10.80 -4.15 -20.18
C PRO A 276 -11.59 -4.68 -21.38
N ILE A 277 -10.89 -5.30 -22.33
CA ILE A 277 -11.49 -5.82 -23.56
C ILE A 277 -11.11 -7.29 -23.77
N ASP A 278 -11.90 -8.01 -24.56
CA ASP A 278 -11.43 -9.27 -25.09
C ASP A 278 -10.57 -9.04 -26.34
N ILE A 279 -9.77 -10.05 -26.66
CA ILE A 279 -9.20 -10.19 -27.99
C ILE A 279 -10.37 -10.31 -28.98
N ASP A 280 -10.29 -9.59 -30.09
CA ASP A 280 -11.32 -9.53 -31.14
C ASP A 280 -12.60 -8.74 -30.78
N ILE A 281 -12.54 -7.75 -29.89
CA ILE A 281 -13.67 -6.85 -29.64
C ILE A 281 -14.05 -6.03 -30.89
N SER A 282 -15.36 -5.85 -31.16
CA SER A 282 -15.83 -4.97 -32.23
C SER A 282 -15.82 -3.50 -31.78
N VAL A 283 -15.75 -2.59 -32.74
CA VAL A 283 -15.73 -1.14 -32.47
C VAL A 283 -17.04 -0.68 -31.80
N GLU A 284 -18.17 -1.26 -32.22
CA GLU A 284 -19.49 -0.96 -31.66
C GLU A 284 -19.59 -1.42 -30.21
N GLU A 285 -19.10 -2.63 -29.92
CA GLU A 285 -19.09 -3.18 -28.58
C GLU A 285 -18.16 -2.37 -27.65
N LEU A 286 -16.99 -1.97 -28.15
CA LEU A 286 -16.08 -1.11 -27.41
C LEU A 286 -16.70 0.24 -27.07
N THR A 287 -17.34 0.88 -28.05
CA THR A 287 -18.05 2.16 -27.86
C THR A 287 -19.16 2.02 -26.83
N ARG A 288 -19.94 0.92 -26.89
CA ARG A 288 -20.99 0.61 -25.90
C ARG A 288 -20.42 0.46 -24.49
N LEU A 289 -19.34 -0.31 -24.34
CA LEU A 289 -18.67 -0.49 -23.05
C LEU A 289 -18.14 0.82 -22.48
N PHE A 290 -17.66 1.73 -23.32
CA PHE A 290 -17.25 3.07 -22.89
C PHE A 290 -18.39 3.87 -22.29
N HIS A 291 -19.52 3.97 -22.98
CA HIS A 291 -20.68 4.70 -22.45
C HIS A 291 -21.19 4.09 -21.15
N GLU A 292 -21.25 2.75 -21.04
CA GLU A 292 -21.65 2.08 -19.81
C GLU A 292 -20.67 2.34 -18.65
N THR A 293 -19.37 2.29 -18.93
CA THR A 293 -18.32 2.56 -17.93
C THR A 293 -18.35 4.02 -17.49
N HIS A 294 -18.55 4.96 -18.42
CA HIS A 294 -18.68 6.38 -18.14
C HIS A 294 -19.92 6.66 -17.28
N GLN A 295 -21.06 6.06 -17.60
CA GLN A 295 -22.30 6.16 -16.82
C GLN A 295 -22.11 5.63 -15.39
N MET A 296 -21.47 4.47 -15.24
CA MET A 296 -21.21 3.90 -13.91
C MET A 296 -20.24 4.75 -13.09
N ARG A 297 -19.20 5.33 -13.71
CA ARG A 297 -18.16 6.08 -13.01
C ARG A 297 -18.57 7.51 -12.66
N TYR A 298 -19.26 8.21 -13.57
CA TYR A 298 -19.56 9.64 -13.47
C TYR A 298 -21.05 9.96 -13.37
N GLY A 299 -21.93 8.96 -13.45
CA GLY A 299 -23.38 9.17 -13.38
C GLY A 299 -24.03 9.73 -14.64
N HIS A 300 -23.25 9.93 -15.72
CA HIS A 300 -23.76 10.34 -17.03
C HIS A 300 -22.96 9.67 -18.15
N SER A 301 -23.54 9.62 -19.36
CA SER A 301 -22.83 9.33 -20.60
C SER A 301 -23.50 10.10 -21.73
N THR A 302 -22.71 10.64 -22.65
CA THR A 302 -23.19 11.41 -23.79
C THR A 302 -23.13 10.53 -25.04
N ILE A 303 -24.22 9.82 -25.32
CA ILE A 303 -24.31 8.96 -26.50
C ILE A 303 -24.32 9.84 -27.75
N GLY A 304 -23.45 9.55 -28.72
CA GLY A 304 -23.33 10.30 -29.98
C GLY A 304 -22.20 11.33 -30.01
N GLU A 305 -21.61 11.68 -28.87
CA GLU A 305 -20.36 12.44 -28.84
C GLU A 305 -19.20 11.61 -29.40
N PRO A 306 -18.28 12.20 -30.19
CA PRO A 306 -17.11 11.50 -30.69
C PRO A 306 -16.26 10.95 -29.54
N VAL A 307 -15.91 9.67 -29.64
CA VAL A 307 -15.00 8.99 -28.72
C VAL A 307 -13.67 8.78 -29.41
N GLU A 308 -12.58 9.01 -28.70
CA GLU A 308 -11.22 8.75 -29.16
C GLU A 308 -10.59 7.66 -28.31
N ILE A 309 -9.91 6.70 -28.96
CA ILE A 309 -8.93 5.86 -28.30
C ILE A 309 -7.66 6.67 -28.10
N VAL A 310 -7.01 6.53 -26.96
CA VAL A 310 -5.77 7.22 -26.63
C VAL A 310 -4.63 6.22 -26.52
N ASN A 311 -4.83 5.13 -25.76
CA ASN A 311 -3.82 4.10 -25.55
C ASN A 311 -4.41 2.70 -25.71
N TYR A 312 -3.63 1.81 -26.33
CA TYR A 312 -3.77 0.36 -26.21
C TYR A 312 -2.90 -0.13 -25.07
N ARG A 313 -3.47 -0.97 -24.21
CA ARG A 313 -2.80 -1.50 -23.03
C ARG A 313 -2.84 -3.02 -23.01
N LEU A 314 -1.79 -3.60 -22.46
CA LEU A 314 -1.70 -5.03 -22.21
C LEU A 314 -0.98 -5.25 -20.90
N GLN A 315 -1.65 -5.89 -19.95
CA GLN A 315 -1.01 -6.47 -18.80
C GLN A 315 -0.68 -7.94 -19.10
N ALA A 316 0.60 -8.31 -19.06
CA ALA A 316 1.06 -9.69 -19.16
C ALA A 316 1.48 -10.19 -17.77
N LYS A 317 0.96 -11.36 -17.39
CA LYS A 317 1.10 -11.90 -16.03
C LYS A 317 1.48 -13.38 -16.03
N VAL A 318 2.49 -13.74 -15.24
CA VAL A 318 2.75 -15.14 -14.86
C VAL A 318 2.34 -15.32 -13.40
N ILE A 319 1.42 -16.25 -13.15
CA ILE A 319 0.91 -16.53 -11.81
C ILE A 319 1.93 -17.39 -11.07
N HIS A 320 2.45 -16.89 -9.95
CA HIS A 320 3.35 -17.66 -9.12
C HIS A 320 2.54 -18.68 -8.30
N ARG A 321 2.88 -19.96 -8.38
CA ARG A 321 2.19 -21.00 -7.60
C ARG A 321 2.65 -20.95 -6.15
N LYS A 322 1.77 -20.45 -5.28
CA LYS A 322 1.99 -20.19 -3.85
C LYS A 322 2.08 -21.46 -2.99
N GLU A 323 1.95 -22.62 -3.61
CA GLU A 323 1.75 -23.94 -3.00
C GLU A 323 2.96 -24.40 -2.14
N ASN A 324 4.12 -23.76 -2.30
CA ASN A 324 5.36 -24.14 -1.61
C ASN A 324 5.71 -23.25 -0.41
N LEU A 325 4.90 -22.25 -0.07
CA LEU A 325 5.15 -21.39 1.10
C LEU A 325 4.44 -21.98 2.33
N VAL A 326 5.04 -23.01 2.89
CA VAL A 326 4.63 -23.58 4.17
C VAL A 326 5.42 -22.88 5.27
N PHE A 327 4.74 -22.11 6.10
CA PHE A 327 5.32 -21.65 7.36
C PHE A 327 5.15 -22.76 8.38
N GLU A 328 6.25 -23.38 8.80
CA GLU A 328 6.20 -24.33 9.90
C GLU A 328 5.74 -23.63 11.17
N GLU A 329 4.69 -24.15 11.79
CA GLU A 329 4.32 -23.78 13.15
C GLU A 329 5.35 -24.36 14.12
N LYS A 330 6.40 -23.61 14.41
CA LYS A 330 7.17 -23.86 15.63
C LYS A 330 6.32 -23.42 16.82
N ASN A 331 5.81 -24.39 17.57
CA ASN A 331 5.09 -24.20 18.84
C ASN A 331 6.02 -23.95 20.04
N ASN A 332 7.32 -23.71 19.81
CA ASN A 332 8.33 -23.53 20.86
C ASN A 332 8.45 -22.07 21.35
N CYS A 333 7.36 -21.31 21.38
CA CYS A 333 7.34 -20.08 22.16
C CYS A 333 6.91 -20.44 23.58
N ASP A 334 7.88 -20.81 24.42
CA ASP A 334 7.68 -20.79 25.86
C ASP A 334 7.74 -19.33 26.35
N ASP A 335 6.72 -18.55 25.99
CA ASP A 335 6.49 -17.19 26.50
C ASP A 335 5.77 -17.22 27.86
N SER A 336 5.63 -18.39 28.48
CA SER A 336 4.71 -18.62 29.60
C SER A 336 5.07 -17.84 30.89
N VAL A 337 6.23 -17.17 30.98
CA VAL A 337 6.63 -16.45 32.19
C VAL A 337 7.49 -15.18 31.96
N PHE A 338 7.27 -14.41 30.90
CA PHE A 338 7.93 -13.09 30.81
C PHE A 338 7.03 -11.99 31.37
N LYS A 339 7.34 -11.52 32.59
CA LYS A 339 6.70 -10.34 33.20
C LYS A 339 7.60 -9.12 33.07
N LYS A 340 7.05 -7.97 32.68
CA LYS A 340 7.79 -6.70 32.64
C LYS A 340 6.89 -5.54 33.03
N ASN A 341 7.47 -4.57 33.72
CA ASN A 341 6.79 -3.31 33.97
C ASN A 341 6.77 -2.47 32.69
N VAL A 342 5.59 -2.03 32.29
CA VAL A 342 5.38 -1.13 31.16
C VAL A 342 4.73 0.16 31.62
N TYR A 343 5.11 1.28 31.03
CA TYR A 343 4.55 2.59 31.37
C TYR A 343 3.42 2.96 30.39
N ILE A 344 2.19 2.98 30.88
CA ILE A 344 0.97 3.22 30.08
C ILE A 344 -0.02 4.03 30.92
N ASP A 345 -0.52 5.13 30.36
CA ASP A 345 -1.51 6.02 30.98
C ASP A 345 -1.01 6.64 32.28
N GLY A 346 0.23 7.13 32.27
CA GLY A 346 0.81 7.81 33.43
C GLY A 346 1.22 6.90 34.59
N GLN A 347 1.24 5.58 34.40
CA GLN A 347 1.55 4.63 35.48
C GLN A 347 2.31 3.40 34.98
N TRP A 348 3.17 2.86 35.84
CA TRP A 348 3.84 1.58 35.63
C TRP A 348 2.88 0.42 35.95
N LYS A 349 2.63 -0.44 34.96
CA LYS A 349 1.78 -1.63 35.07
C LYS A 349 2.65 -2.87 34.87
N SER A 350 2.43 -3.92 35.68
CA SER A 350 3.05 -5.22 35.42
C SER A 350 2.25 -5.93 34.34
N CYS A 351 2.90 -6.22 33.22
CA CYS A 351 2.35 -7.01 32.11
C CYS A 351 3.00 -8.39 32.04
#